data_AF-A0A7X6ZYS4-F1
#
_entry.id   AF-A0A7X6ZYS4-F1
#
_cell.length_a   1.000
_cell.length_b   1.000
_cell.length_c   1.000
_cell.angle_alpha   90.00
_cell.angle_beta   90.00
_cell.angle_gamma   90.00
#
_symmetry.space_group_name_H-M   'P 1'
#
loop_
_entity.id
_entity.type
_entity.pdbx_description
1 polymer ?
#
loop_
_entity_poly.entity_id
_entity_poly.type
_entity_poly.pdbx_seq_one_letter_code
_entity_poly.pdbx_strand_id
1 'polypeptide(L)'
;MIGIMKRWTVFLLLTALIAGAFASWEDFNQFLSLEKLQVRADDPVAEALFWQNLEPDMVRFWPLFLLHREDLRQRLEVEAPLSVTIERKALLSFTVEIKPLLPWLIFRWQERDFYLSREGSIWKKDHPLNTRLAKIQPPSSPPVVLADTFPSPERNLEEGEMVSKSVFPVETLAGWIDSLSATEWFSQMEKLVVTRREGQF
;
A
#
# COMPACT_ATOMS: atom_id res chain seq x y z
N MET A 1 -35.16 23.27 -39.48
CA MET A 1 -34.49 22.18 -38.74
C MET A 1 -33.24 21.61 -39.42
N ILE A 2 -33.21 21.47 -40.75
CA ILE A 2 -32.08 20.84 -41.49
C ILE A 2 -30.75 21.62 -41.44
N GLY A 3 -30.79 22.96 -41.43
CA GLY A 3 -29.57 23.79 -41.37
C GLY A 3 -28.83 23.76 -40.04
N ILE A 4 -29.54 23.49 -38.93
CA ILE A 4 -28.93 23.36 -37.60
C ILE A 4 -28.15 22.05 -37.53
N MET A 5 -28.75 20.91 -37.93
CA MET A 5 -28.09 19.61 -37.96
C MET A 5 -26.77 19.61 -38.74
N LYS A 6 -26.73 20.24 -39.93
CA LYS A 6 -25.49 20.35 -40.73
C LYS A 6 -24.37 21.09 -40.00
N ARG A 7 -24.71 22.14 -39.26
CA ARG A 7 -23.77 22.93 -38.45
C ARG A 7 -23.19 22.12 -37.29
N TRP A 8 -24.03 21.31 -36.63
CA TRP A 8 -23.59 20.40 -35.58
C TRP A 8 -22.68 19.29 -36.10
N THR A 9 -22.98 18.68 -37.25
CA THR A 9 -22.08 17.68 -37.86
C THR A 9 -20.73 18.26 -38.26
N VAL A 10 -20.71 19.48 -38.81
CA VAL A 10 -19.44 20.16 -39.15
C VAL A 10 -18.67 20.53 -37.89
N PHE A 11 -19.35 20.97 -36.83
CA PHE A 11 -18.72 21.23 -35.54
C PHE A 11 -18.12 19.95 -34.93
N LEU A 12 -18.87 18.83 -34.94
CA LEU A 12 -18.38 17.54 -34.45
C LEU A 12 -17.16 17.05 -35.24
N LEU A 13 -17.17 17.20 -36.57
CA LEU A 13 -16.03 16.85 -37.42
C LEU A 13 -14.81 17.73 -37.12
N LEU A 14 -15.00 19.04 -36.94
CA LEU A 14 -13.94 19.96 -36.54
C LEU A 14 -13.37 19.60 -35.17
N THR A 15 -14.22 19.29 -34.19
CA THR A 15 -13.75 18.88 -32.86
C THR A 15 -12.99 17.56 -32.91
N ALA A 16 -13.43 16.59 -33.72
CA ALA A 16 -12.73 15.32 -33.91
C ALA A 16 -11.37 15.53 -34.59
N LEU A 17 -11.30 16.41 -35.60
CA LEU A 17 -10.06 16.72 -36.30
C LEU A 17 -9.05 17.46 -35.40
N ILE A 18 -9.52 18.41 -34.59
CA ILE A 18 -8.68 19.10 -33.60
C ILE A 18 -8.22 18.14 -32.51
N ALA A 19 -9.10 17.27 -32.00
CA ALA A 19 -8.73 16.25 -31.02
C ALA A 19 -7.70 15.26 -31.57
N GLY A 20 -7.85 14.84 -32.83
CA GLY A 20 -6.88 13.97 -33.51
C GLY A 20 -5.53 14.66 -33.73
N ALA A 21 -5.54 15.94 -34.14
CA ALA A 21 -4.31 16.73 -34.28
C ALA A 21 -3.60 16.91 -32.92
N PHE A 22 -4.36 17.14 -31.85
CA PHE A 22 -3.81 17.26 -30.50
C PHE A 22 -3.23 15.94 -30.00
N ALA A 23 -3.91 14.82 -30.24
CA ALA A 23 -3.40 13.49 -29.90
C ALA A 23 -2.10 13.16 -30.66
N SER A 24 -2.06 13.44 -31.97
CA SER A 24 -0.84 13.22 -32.76
C SER A 24 0.30 14.16 -32.37
N TRP A 25 -0.02 15.38 -31.91
CA TRP A 25 0.98 16.32 -31.38
C TRP A 25 1.57 15.80 -30.07
N GLU A 26 0.73 15.27 -29.20
CA GLU A 26 1.16 14.66 -27.93
C GLU A 26 2.05 13.45 -28.16
N ASP A 27 1.73 12.61 -29.14
CA ASP A 27 2.56 11.46 -29.50
C ASP A 27 3.96 11.87 -29.97
N PHE A 28 4.09 13.03 -30.61
CA PHE A 28 5.37 13.53 -31.12
C PHE A 28 6.18 14.29 -30.06
N ASN A 29 5.54 15.15 -29.26
CA ASN A 29 6.23 16.04 -28.32
C ASN A 29 6.28 15.51 -26.88
N GLN A 30 5.47 14.50 -26.54
CA GLN A 30 5.39 13.91 -25.20
C GLN A 30 5.25 14.96 -24.09
N PHE A 31 4.43 15.99 -24.34
CA PHE A 31 4.30 17.13 -23.43
C PHE A 31 3.66 16.74 -22.09
N LEU A 32 2.82 15.70 -22.09
CA LEU A 32 2.20 15.16 -20.88
C LEU A 32 3.05 14.08 -20.19
N SER A 33 4.25 13.77 -20.70
CA SER A 33 5.15 12.81 -20.06
C SER A 33 5.63 13.30 -18.71
N LEU A 34 5.83 12.38 -17.77
CA LEU A 34 6.55 12.70 -16.54
C LEU A 34 7.99 13.11 -16.89
N GLU A 35 8.36 14.32 -16.49
CA GLU A 35 9.72 14.83 -16.68
C GLU A 35 10.69 14.16 -15.70
N LYS A 36 10.24 13.91 -14.46
CA LYS A 36 11.08 13.33 -13.41
C LYS A 36 10.28 12.49 -12.42
N LEU A 37 10.53 11.19 -12.42
CA LEU A 37 10.06 10.25 -11.40
C LEU A 37 11.26 9.79 -10.57
N GLN A 38 11.33 10.24 -9.31
CA GLN A 38 12.37 9.81 -8.39
C GLN A 38 11.83 8.74 -7.46
N VAL A 39 12.28 7.50 -7.64
CA VAL A 39 11.95 6.40 -6.73
C VAL A 39 13.07 6.30 -5.68
N ARG A 40 12.68 6.32 -4.41
CA ARG A 40 13.55 6.10 -3.26
C ARG A 40 13.07 4.86 -2.54
N ALA A 41 13.70 3.74 -2.84
CA ALA A 41 13.45 2.49 -2.15
C ALA A 41 14.63 2.15 -1.26
N ASP A 42 14.33 1.67 -0.05
CA ASP A 42 15.36 1.14 0.86
C ASP A 42 15.89 -0.22 0.41
N ASP A 43 15.12 -0.95 -0.40
CA ASP A 43 15.41 -2.30 -0.86
C ASP A 43 15.21 -2.41 -2.39
N PRO A 44 16.17 -2.98 -3.14
CA PRO A 44 16.04 -3.15 -4.59
C PRO A 44 14.86 -4.05 -4.99
N VAL A 45 14.43 -4.99 -4.14
CA VAL A 45 13.25 -5.83 -4.39
C VAL A 45 11.97 -4.98 -4.34
N ALA A 46 11.88 -4.05 -3.38
CA ALA A 46 10.75 -3.15 -3.27
C ALA A 46 10.68 -2.19 -4.47
N GLU A 47 11.83 -1.72 -4.95
CA GLU A 47 11.91 -0.93 -6.19
C GLU A 47 11.44 -1.73 -7.41
N ALA A 48 11.89 -2.98 -7.55
CA ALA A 48 11.50 -3.83 -8.66
C ALA A 48 9.99 -4.10 -8.69
N LEU A 49 9.36 -4.32 -7.53
CA LEU A 49 7.90 -4.49 -7.43
C LEU A 49 7.13 -3.24 -7.86
N PHE A 50 7.64 -2.05 -7.53
CA PHE A 50 7.05 -0.80 -7.99
C PHE A 50 7.09 -0.68 -9.52
N TRP A 51 8.25 -0.94 -10.14
CA TRP A 51 8.37 -0.85 -11.59
C TRP A 51 7.56 -1.92 -12.33
N GLN A 52 7.33 -3.10 -11.73
CA GLN A 52 6.48 -4.16 -12.31
C GLN A 52 4.99 -3.79 -12.29
N ASN A 53 4.55 -3.09 -11.25
CA ASN A 53 3.16 -2.67 -11.07
C ASN A 53 2.85 -1.31 -11.74
N LEU A 54 3.87 -0.60 -12.23
CA LEU A 54 3.69 0.68 -12.91
C LEU A 54 3.24 0.47 -14.36
N GLU A 55 2.03 0.92 -14.68
CA GLU A 55 1.53 0.87 -16.05
C GLU A 55 2.31 1.86 -16.95
N PRO A 56 2.72 1.46 -18.18
CA PRO A 56 3.46 2.32 -19.09
C PRO A 56 2.75 3.65 -19.42
N ASP A 57 1.42 3.61 -19.47
CA ASP A 57 0.59 4.79 -19.76
C ASP A 57 0.67 5.85 -18.65
N MET A 58 0.90 5.44 -17.40
CA MET A 58 1.06 6.37 -16.29
C MET A 58 2.37 7.15 -16.38
N VAL A 59 3.43 6.56 -16.95
CA VAL A 59 4.70 7.28 -17.18
C VAL A 59 4.55 8.33 -18.27
N ARG A 60 3.76 8.00 -19.30
CA ARG A 60 3.52 8.85 -20.48
C ARG A 60 2.56 10.00 -20.22
N PHE A 61 1.63 9.85 -19.28
CA PHE A 61 0.63 10.88 -18.97
C PHE A 61 0.61 11.19 -17.46
N TRP A 62 1.28 12.27 -17.06
CA TRP A 62 1.33 12.72 -15.67
C TRP A 62 -0.06 12.95 -15.03
N PRO A 63 -1.12 13.40 -15.76
CA PRO A 63 -2.44 13.52 -15.15
C PRO A 63 -3.03 12.15 -14.81
N LEU A 64 -2.78 11.13 -15.64
CA LEU A 64 -3.21 9.75 -15.35
C LEU A 64 -2.47 9.21 -14.14
N PHE A 65 -1.15 9.46 -14.04
CA PHE A 65 -0.39 9.12 -12.84
C PHE A 65 -0.98 9.79 -11.59
N LEU A 66 -1.34 11.08 -11.66
CA LEU A 66 -1.91 11.79 -10.52
C LEU A 66 -3.29 11.23 -10.11
N LEU A 67 -4.12 10.83 -11.07
CA LEU A 67 -5.41 10.19 -10.82
C LEU A 67 -5.27 8.80 -10.19
N HIS A 68 -4.35 7.98 -10.69
CA HIS A 68 -4.20 6.58 -10.28
C HIS A 68 -3.15 6.35 -9.18
N ARG A 69 -2.49 7.40 -8.67
CA ARG A 69 -1.44 7.25 -7.65
C ARG A 69 -1.94 6.55 -6.38
N GLU A 70 -3.18 6.81 -5.98
CA GLU A 70 -3.77 6.23 -4.77
C GLU A 70 -4.09 4.76 -5.00
N ASP A 71 -4.58 4.41 -6.19
CA ASP A 71 -4.84 3.03 -6.60
C ASP A 71 -3.53 2.23 -6.69
N LEU A 72 -2.48 2.82 -7.28
CA LEU A 72 -1.15 2.21 -7.36
C LEU A 72 -0.55 2.00 -5.97
N ARG A 73 -0.67 3.00 -5.08
CA ARG A 73 -0.27 2.86 -3.68
C ARG A 73 -1.03 1.71 -3.03
N GLN A 74 -2.35 1.70 -3.12
CA GLN A 74 -3.18 0.69 -2.47
C GLN A 74 -2.87 -0.72 -3.00
N ARG A 75 -2.70 -0.90 -4.31
CA ARG A 75 -2.32 -2.19 -4.91
C ARG A 75 -1.00 -2.69 -4.33
N LEU A 76 0.02 -1.83 -4.26
CA LEU A 76 1.33 -2.19 -3.73
C LEU A 76 1.28 -2.53 -2.23
N GLU A 77 0.53 -1.75 -1.43
CA GLU A 77 0.39 -1.96 0.01
C GLU A 77 -0.40 -3.23 0.36
N VAL A 78 -1.25 -3.69 -0.55
CA VAL A 78 -2.07 -4.90 -0.39
C VAL A 78 -1.32 -6.16 -0.85
N GLU A 79 -0.53 -6.06 -1.92
CA GLU A 79 0.27 -7.16 -2.47
C GLU A 79 1.54 -7.42 -1.64
N ALA A 80 2.15 -6.37 -1.10
CA ALA A 80 3.42 -6.44 -0.41
C ALA A 80 3.40 -5.66 0.92
N PRO A 81 4.13 -6.12 1.96
CA PRO A 81 4.25 -5.41 3.23
C PRO A 81 5.18 -4.20 3.10
N LEU A 82 4.72 -3.21 2.33
CA LEU A 82 5.40 -1.97 2.02
C LEU A 82 4.51 -0.79 2.44
N SER A 83 5.14 0.32 2.79
CA SER A 83 4.51 1.62 2.97
C SER A 83 4.97 2.51 1.83
N VAL A 84 4.04 3.02 1.03
CA VAL A 84 4.34 3.77 -0.20
C VAL A 84 3.83 5.20 -0.07
N THR A 85 4.76 6.16 -0.05
CA THR A 85 4.43 7.59 0.00
C THR A 85 4.72 8.23 -1.35
N ILE A 86 3.71 8.80 -1.99
CA ILE A 86 3.83 9.47 -3.30
C ILE A 86 3.64 10.97 -3.09
N GLU A 87 4.72 11.74 -3.23
CA GLU A 87 4.71 13.19 -3.13
C GLU A 87 4.93 13.87 -4.47
N ARG A 88 4.18 14.94 -4.72
CA ARG A 88 4.37 15.80 -5.89
C ARG A 88 5.32 16.94 -5.52
N LYS A 89 6.50 16.97 -6.13
CA LYS A 89 7.49 18.05 -5.90
C LYS A 89 7.30 19.24 -6.83
N ALA A 90 6.89 18.99 -8.07
CA ALA A 90 6.66 20.03 -9.08
C ALA A 90 5.50 19.64 -10.00
N LEU A 91 5.16 20.50 -10.97
CA LEU A 91 4.03 20.25 -11.85
C LEU A 91 4.15 18.89 -12.59
N LEU A 92 5.37 18.55 -13.03
CA LEU A 92 5.73 17.35 -13.79
C LEU A 92 6.69 16.41 -13.04
N SER A 93 6.94 16.65 -11.75
CA SER A 93 7.94 15.88 -10.97
C SER A 93 7.33 15.26 -9.71
N PHE A 94 7.55 13.95 -9.58
CA PHE A 94 7.04 13.14 -8.47
C PHE A 94 8.18 12.42 -7.75
N THR A 95 8.05 12.28 -6.44
CA THR A 95 8.94 11.46 -5.61
C THR A 95 8.11 10.36 -4.97
N VAL A 96 8.54 9.13 -5.19
CA VAL A 96 7.93 7.94 -4.59
C VAL A 96 8.92 7.42 -3.56
N GLU A 97 8.50 7.37 -2.30
CA GLU A 97 9.26 6.77 -1.23
C GLU A 97 8.63 5.43 -0.86
N ILE A 98 9.44 4.37 -0.92
CA ILE A 98 9.00 2.99 -0.66
C ILE A 98 9.81 2.46 0.51
N LYS A 99 9.11 2.15 1.59
CA LYS A 99 9.71 1.60 2.81
C LYS A 99 9.09 0.26 3.15
N PRO A 100 9.87 -0.78 3.45
CA PRO A 100 9.31 -2.02 3.96
C PRO A 100 8.68 -1.82 5.33
N LEU A 101 7.52 -2.43 5.56
CA LEU A 101 6.86 -2.40 6.85
C LEU A 101 7.68 -3.18 7.88
N LEU A 102 7.99 -2.52 8.99
CA LEU A 102 8.70 -3.16 10.09
C LEU A 102 7.69 -3.90 10.98
N PRO A 103 7.85 -5.22 11.16
CA PRO A 103 7.01 -5.95 12.10
C PRO A 103 7.35 -5.50 13.52
N TRP A 104 6.32 -5.21 14.30
CA TRP A 104 6.43 -4.75 15.68
C TRP A 104 6.02 -5.85 16.66
N LEU A 105 5.00 -6.65 16.31
CA LEU A 105 4.52 -7.78 17.11
C LEU A 105 4.27 -9.01 16.25
N ILE A 106 4.34 -10.16 16.91
CA ILE A 106 3.88 -11.44 16.36
C ILE A 106 2.57 -11.80 17.06
N PHE A 107 1.49 -11.94 16.30
CA PHE A 107 0.24 -12.51 16.79
C PHE A 107 0.14 -13.97 16.40
N ARG A 108 -0.20 -14.83 17.35
CA ARG A 108 -0.59 -16.21 17.08
C ARG A 108 -2.10 -16.36 17.27
N TRP A 109 -2.80 -16.78 16.21
CA TRP A 109 -4.22 -17.07 16.23
C TRP A 109 -4.47 -18.39 15.49
N GLN A 110 -5.15 -19.35 16.14
CA GLN A 110 -5.40 -20.69 15.59
C GLN A 110 -4.15 -21.35 14.95
N GLU A 111 -3.02 -21.35 15.67
CA GLU A 111 -1.72 -21.90 15.22
C GLU A 111 -1.08 -21.19 14.01
N ARG A 112 -1.62 -20.04 13.57
CA ARG A 112 -1.02 -19.19 12.52
C ARG A 112 -0.35 -17.98 13.12
N ASP A 113 0.87 -17.71 12.67
CA ASP A 113 1.64 -16.53 13.07
C ASP A 113 1.43 -15.39 12.06
N PHE A 114 1.10 -14.21 12.57
CA PHE A 114 0.92 -12.97 11.82
C PHE A 114 1.87 -11.89 12.36
N TYR A 115 2.37 -11.04 11.46
CA TYR A 115 3.10 -9.84 11.83
C TYR A 115 2.18 -8.64 11.83
N LEU A 116 2.30 -7.79 12.84
CA LEU A 116 1.61 -6.51 12.95
C LEU A 116 2.63 -5.38 12.88
N SER A 117 2.41 -4.38 12.03
CA SER A 117 3.15 -3.11 12.04
C SER A 117 2.52 -2.10 13.00
N ARG A 118 3.30 -1.11 13.45
CA ARG A 118 2.78 0.02 14.24
C ARG A 118 1.75 0.87 13.48
N GLU A 119 1.78 0.81 12.15
CA GLU A 119 0.82 1.49 11.27
C GLU A 119 -0.53 0.76 11.18
N GLY A 120 -0.61 -0.44 11.79
CA GLY A 120 -1.83 -1.23 11.85
C GLY A 120 -2.06 -2.18 10.69
N SER A 121 -1.05 -2.37 9.84
CA SER A 121 -1.05 -3.38 8.79
C SER A 121 -0.70 -4.75 9.38
N ILE A 122 -1.39 -5.79 8.92
CA ILE A 122 -1.20 -7.17 9.35
C ILE A 122 -1.00 -8.07 8.14
N TRP A 123 -0.03 -8.99 8.23
CA TRP A 123 0.25 -9.97 7.18
C TRP A 123 0.81 -11.27 7.77
N LYS A 124 0.78 -12.35 6.99
CA LYS A 124 1.25 -13.66 7.44
C LYS A 124 2.76 -13.72 7.60
N LYS A 125 3.23 -14.48 8.58
CA LYS A 125 4.67 -14.77 8.74
C LYS A 125 5.25 -15.55 7.55
N ASP A 126 4.45 -16.42 6.94
CA ASP A 126 4.85 -17.27 5.81
C ASP A 126 4.84 -16.53 4.46
N HIS A 127 4.68 -15.20 4.45
CA HIS A 127 4.65 -14.39 3.24
C HIS A 127 5.98 -14.49 2.46
N PRO A 128 5.98 -14.78 1.15
CA PRO A 128 7.20 -15.00 0.37
C PRO A 128 8.14 -13.79 0.38
N LEU A 129 7.59 -12.57 0.40
CA LEU A 129 8.37 -11.33 0.47
C LEU A 129 9.05 -11.09 1.83
N ASN A 130 8.65 -11.75 2.92
CA ASN A 130 9.34 -11.62 4.21
C ASN A 130 10.79 -12.11 4.16
N THR A 131 11.09 -13.08 3.27
CA THR A 131 12.47 -13.58 3.07
C THR A 131 13.26 -12.77 2.07
N ARG A 132 12.58 -12.02 1.19
CA ARG A 132 13.21 -11.24 0.12
C ARG A 132 13.51 -9.80 0.51
N LEU A 133 12.69 -9.23 1.41
CA LEU A 133 12.88 -7.87 1.92
C LEU A 133 13.82 -7.89 3.13
N ALA A 134 14.99 -7.29 3.00
CA ALA A 134 16.08 -7.41 3.98
C ALA A 134 15.75 -6.84 5.37
N LYS A 135 14.79 -5.90 5.44
CA LYS A 135 14.41 -5.21 6.69
C LYS A 135 13.28 -5.90 7.46
N ILE A 136 12.64 -6.94 6.91
CA ILE A 136 11.57 -7.66 7.61
C ILE A 136 12.21 -8.75 8.48
N GLN A 137 12.51 -8.40 9.72
CA GLN A 137 13.06 -9.33 10.71
C GLN A 137 12.03 -9.58 11.82
N PRO A 138 11.99 -10.77 12.44
CA PRO A 138 11.11 -11.01 13.57
C PRO A 138 11.33 -9.96 14.67
N PRO A 139 10.28 -9.34 15.22
CA PRO A 139 10.45 -8.36 16.27
C PRO A 139 11.03 -9.03 17.52
N SER A 140 11.77 -8.27 18.33
CA SER A 140 12.33 -8.76 19.60
C SER A 140 11.27 -8.95 20.71
N SER A 141 10.02 -8.58 20.44
CA SER A 141 8.91 -8.69 21.38
C SER A 141 8.42 -10.14 21.52
N PRO A 142 7.97 -10.55 22.72
CA PRO A 142 7.39 -11.87 22.90
C PRO A 142 6.12 -12.02 22.05
N PRO A 143 5.87 -13.22 21.48
CA PRO A 143 4.66 -13.47 20.69
C PRO A 143 3.41 -13.35 21.56
N VAL A 144 2.39 -12.69 21.00
CA VAL A 144 1.08 -12.51 21.61
C VAL A 144 0.13 -13.57 21.07
N VAL A 145 -0.29 -14.50 21.92
CA VAL A 145 -1.24 -15.56 21.60
C VAL A 145 -2.65 -15.09 21.92
N LEU A 146 -3.47 -15.00 20.88
CA LEU A 146 -4.87 -14.63 20.97
C LEU A 146 -5.72 -15.89 21.15
N ALA A 147 -6.65 -15.88 22.10
CA ALA A 147 -7.61 -16.96 22.25
C ALA A 147 -8.60 -17.03 21.07
N ASP A 148 -9.13 -18.22 20.78
CA ASP A 148 -10.06 -18.48 19.67
C ASP A 148 -11.38 -17.68 19.74
N THR A 149 -11.66 -17.05 20.88
CA THR A 149 -12.77 -16.12 21.07
C THR A 149 -12.64 -14.80 20.32
N PHE A 150 -11.43 -14.49 19.81
CA PHE A 150 -11.18 -13.31 18.99
C PHE A 150 -11.50 -13.58 17.51
N PRO A 151 -12.02 -12.57 16.77
CA PRO A 151 -12.17 -12.69 15.32
C PRO A 151 -10.81 -12.86 14.65
N SER A 152 -10.82 -13.31 13.39
CA SER A 152 -9.62 -13.36 12.55
C SER A 152 -8.89 -12.01 12.59
N PRO A 153 -7.57 -11.99 12.86
CA PRO A 153 -6.77 -10.78 12.82
C PRO A 153 -6.78 -10.07 11.46
N GLU A 154 -6.90 -10.87 10.40
CA GLU A 154 -7.06 -10.40 9.01
C GLU A 154 -8.54 -10.15 8.72
N ARG A 155 -8.85 -8.95 8.21
CA ARG A 155 -10.18 -8.62 7.70
C ARG A 155 -10.27 -9.10 6.25
N ASN A 156 -11.22 -10.00 5.96
CA ASN A 156 -11.60 -10.50 4.62
C ASN A 156 -10.68 -10.04 3.47
N LEU A 157 -9.55 -10.72 3.29
CA LEU A 157 -8.66 -10.50 2.16
C LEU A 157 -9.42 -10.88 0.88
N GLU A 158 -9.47 -9.97 -0.10
CA GLU A 158 -9.92 -10.33 -1.45
C GLU A 158 -8.90 -11.28 -2.11
N GLU A 159 -9.29 -12.01 -3.16
CA GLU A 159 -8.37 -12.95 -3.84
C GLU A 159 -7.13 -12.21 -4.36
N GLY A 160 -5.96 -12.55 -3.80
CA GLY A 160 -4.67 -11.95 -4.16
C GLY A 160 -4.15 -10.92 -3.16
N GLU A 161 -4.96 -10.48 -2.20
CA GLU A 161 -4.52 -9.61 -1.11
C GLU A 161 -3.70 -10.40 -0.08
N MET A 162 -2.54 -9.89 0.30
CA MET A 162 -1.64 -10.55 1.26
C MET A 162 -1.38 -9.73 2.52
N VAL A 163 -1.70 -8.44 2.49
CA VAL A 163 -1.60 -7.51 3.62
C VAL A 163 -2.96 -6.85 3.82
N SER A 164 -3.44 -6.80 5.06
CA SER A 164 -4.70 -6.14 5.43
C SER A 164 -4.53 -5.17 6.58
N LYS A 165 -5.56 -4.37 6.87
CA LYS A 165 -5.63 -3.61 8.11
C LYS A 165 -6.11 -4.51 9.25
N SER A 166 -5.42 -4.44 10.39
CA SER A 166 -5.78 -5.14 11.60
C SER A 166 -7.19 -4.76 12.06
N VAL A 167 -7.95 -5.76 12.53
CA VAL A 167 -9.25 -5.55 13.20
C VAL A 167 -9.08 -4.98 14.61
N PHE A 168 -7.88 -5.11 15.19
CA PHE A 168 -7.60 -4.70 16.56
C PHE A 168 -7.18 -3.21 16.65
N PRO A 169 -7.55 -2.50 17.73
CA PRO A 169 -7.14 -1.11 17.94
C PRO A 169 -5.64 -1.03 18.25
N VAL A 170 -4.84 -0.73 17.23
CA VAL A 170 -3.37 -0.74 17.29
C VAL A 170 -2.84 0.29 18.27
N GLU A 171 -3.45 1.47 18.37
CA GLU A 171 -3.04 2.52 19.31
C GLU A 171 -3.20 2.07 20.77
N THR A 172 -4.33 1.44 21.10
CA THR A 172 -4.58 0.91 22.45
C THR A 172 -3.62 -0.23 22.77
N LEU A 173 -3.38 -1.13 21.81
CA LEU A 173 -2.40 -2.21 21.94
C LEU A 173 -0.97 -1.66 22.11
N ALA A 174 -0.61 -0.60 21.37
CA ALA A 174 0.66 0.11 21.51
C ALA A 174 0.85 0.68 22.89
N GLY A 175 -0.12 1.44 23.41
CA GLY A 175 -0.05 1.95 24.77
C GLY A 175 0.08 0.85 25.82
N TRP A 176 -0.65 -0.25 25.66
CA TRP A 176 -0.59 -1.39 26.58
C TRP A 176 0.77 -2.09 26.55
N ILE A 177 1.30 -2.38 25.35
CA ILE A 177 2.57 -3.08 25.19
C ILE A 177 3.75 -2.19 25.58
N ASP A 178 3.72 -0.91 25.24
CA ASP A 178 4.75 0.03 25.66
C ASP A 178 4.79 0.12 27.20
N SER A 179 3.63 0.11 27.87
CA SER A 179 3.54 0.05 29.33
C SER A 179 4.11 -1.26 29.91
N LEU A 180 3.84 -2.40 29.27
CA LEU A 180 4.43 -3.68 29.69
C LEU A 180 5.94 -3.71 29.47
N SER A 181 6.42 -3.17 28.35
CA SER A 181 7.83 -3.12 27.98
C SER A 181 8.68 -2.28 28.95
N ALA A 182 8.06 -1.32 29.63
CA ALA A 182 8.70 -0.55 30.70
C ALA A 182 9.00 -1.40 31.96
N THR A 183 8.47 -2.62 32.04
CA THR A 183 8.74 -3.56 33.14
C THR A 183 9.87 -4.49 32.75
N GLU A 184 10.85 -4.72 33.65
CA GLU A 184 11.98 -5.63 33.37
C GLU A 184 11.57 -7.07 33.04
N TRP A 185 10.36 -7.48 33.45
CA TRP A 185 9.84 -8.82 33.15
C TRP A 185 9.51 -9.04 31.68
N PHE A 186 9.25 -7.98 30.90
CA PHE A 186 8.81 -8.11 29.51
C PHE A 186 9.85 -8.79 28.62
N SER A 187 11.15 -8.54 28.85
CA SER A 187 12.24 -9.18 28.11
C SER A 187 12.45 -10.65 28.48
N GLN A 188 11.91 -11.09 29.63
CA GLN A 188 12.01 -12.47 30.12
C GLN A 188 10.76 -13.29 29.82
N MET A 189 9.70 -12.68 29.29
CA MET A 189 8.47 -13.38 28.94
C MET A 189 8.65 -14.22 27.67
N GLU A 190 8.27 -15.50 27.73
CA GLU A 190 8.27 -16.36 26.54
C GLU A 190 7.06 -16.08 25.62
N LYS A 191 5.91 -15.72 26.21
CA LYS A 191 4.66 -15.44 25.46
C LYS A 191 3.69 -14.62 26.30
N LEU A 192 2.86 -13.85 25.62
CA LEU A 192 1.72 -13.14 26.21
C LEU A 192 0.44 -13.83 25.74
N VAL A 193 -0.41 -14.27 26.67
CA VAL A 193 -1.71 -14.89 26.32
C VAL A 193 -2.82 -13.89 26.62
N VAL A 194 -3.60 -13.53 25.61
CA VAL A 194 -4.71 -12.58 25.74
C VAL A 194 -6.02 -13.34 25.55
N THR A 195 -6.84 -13.33 26.60
CA THR A 195 -8.16 -13.97 26.64
C THR A 195 -9.27 -12.93 26.77
N ARG A 196 -10.36 -13.11 26.03
CA ARG A 196 -11.54 -12.23 26.16
C ARG A 196 -12.41 -12.72 27.32
N ARG A 197 -12.73 -11.83 28.26
CA ARG A 197 -13.66 -12.11 29.37
C ARG A 197 -15.05 -11.53 29.11
N GLU A 198 -15.17 -10.24 28.76
CA GLU A 198 -16.42 -9.55 28.34
C GLU A 198 -16.13 -8.27 27.49
N GLY A 199 -17.12 -7.72 26.76
CA GLY A 199 -17.07 -6.42 26.03
C GLY A 199 -17.10 -6.49 24.49
N GLN A 200 -17.65 -5.48 23.79
CA GLN A 200 -17.47 -5.23 22.33
C GLN A 200 -16.32 -4.23 22.12
N PHE A 201 -15.61 -4.40 20.99
CA PHE A 201 -14.33 -3.76 20.63
C PHE A 201 -14.25 -2.25 20.90
#